data_AF-A0A1G0YWW7-F1
#
_entry.id   AF-A0A1G0YWW7-F1
#
_cell.length_a   1.000
_cell.length_b   1.000
_cell.length_c   1.000
_cell.angle_alpha   90.00
_cell.angle_beta   90.00
_cell.angle_gamma   90.00
#
_symmetry.space_group_name_H-M   'P 1'
#
loop_
_entity.id
_entity.type
_entity.pdbx_description
1 polymer ?
#
loop_
_entity_poly.entity_id
_entity_poly.type
_entity_poly.pdbx_seq_one_letter_code
_entity_poly.pdbx_strand_id
1 'polypeptide(L)'
;MSYAVLIILGVLLMDKTNTILKYFERLLLLFGLVALLTSVIPCSLLVADSVDDELMEDLEKDQGKENLKDLTPKKDFETLNPKEYSESRQAVYSKRPRPADLEFNREKVKAHVLALPKENRKSEIERYNRLKGIRDYLVRLLERTPYDSKEGVLFVNKNGNISKKNGIVALANERYLILRTSSHSKSRKIEWDELPIEQYERFFEFFASKRAAVSAAPGVSKEEINKNAAEDYITAAVMCDWYGRYEKALDFGGKALKLCPNLKPDVERLLMD
;
A
#
# COMPACT_ATOMS: atom_id res chain seq x y z
N MET A 1 9.18 11.55 -66.44
CA MET A 1 9.89 11.50 -65.15
C MET A 1 9.10 10.59 -64.22
N SER A 2 9.73 9.49 -63.84
CA SER A 2 9.09 8.20 -63.53
C SER A 2 8.62 8.06 -62.08
N TYR A 3 7.51 7.34 -61.91
CA TYR A 3 7.02 6.72 -60.68
C TYR A 3 8.10 6.00 -59.84
N ALA A 4 9.21 5.59 -60.45
CA ALA A 4 10.36 5.01 -59.78
C ALA A 4 11.04 5.95 -58.75
N VAL A 5 11.02 7.27 -58.96
CA VAL A 5 11.62 8.23 -58.02
C VAL A 5 10.74 8.39 -56.77
N LEU A 6 9.42 8.28 -56.89
CA LEU A 6 8.47 8.35 -55.78
C LEU A 6 8.50 7.11 -54.87
N ILE A 7 8.74 5.92 -55.43
CA ILE A 7 8.87 4.67 -54.65
C ILE A 7 10.19 4.68 -53.85
N ILE A 8 11.29 5.15 -54.44
CA ILE A 8 12.58 5.26 -53.74
C ILE A 8 12.52 6.31 -52.62
N LEU A 9 11.82 7.44 -52.83
CA LEU A 9 11.60 8.43 -51.77
C LEU A 9 10.70 7.88 -50.64
N GLY A 10 9.69 7.07 -50.96
CA GLY A 10 8.81 6.41 -49.99
C GLY A 10 9.55 5.38 -49.12
N VAL A 11 10.42 4.56 -49.73
CA VAL A 11 11.23 3.56 -49.01
C VAL A 11 12.31 4.24 -48.14
N LEU A 12 12.94 5.33 -48.61
CA LEU A 12 13.89 6.12 -47.82
C LEU A 12 13.24 6.88 -46.64
N LEU A 13 11.96 7.23 -46.75
CA LEU A 13 11.19 7.83 -45.64
C LEU A 13 10.72 6.76 -44.63
N MET A 14 10.41 5.55 -45.07
CA MET A 14 10.01 4.46 -44.16
C MET A 14 11.14 3.92 -43.28
N ASP A 15 12.40 4.00 -43.74
CA ASP A 15 13.55 3.53 -42.95
C ASP A 15 13.90 4.48 -41.78
N LYS A 16 13.64 5.78 -41.97
CA LYS A 16 13.79 6.79 -40.90
C LYS A 16 12.65 6.73 -39.88
N THR A 17 11.42 6.39 -40.27
CA THR A 17 10.30 6.30 -39.31
C THR A 17 10.47 5.16 -38.31
N ASN A 18 11.02 4.01 -38.72
CA ASN A 18 11.32 2.91 -37.78
C ASN A 18 12.41 3.27 -36.78
N THR A 19 13.38 4.08 -37.21
CA THR A 19 14.44 4.57 -36.34
C THR A 19 13.88 5.58 -35.34
N ILE A 20 13.05 6.53 -35.77
CA ILE A 20 12.38 7.50 -34.90
C ILE A 20 11.44 6.81 -33.91
N LEU A 21 10.68 5.79 -34.34
CA LEU A 21 9.81 5.01 -33.44
C LEU A 21 10.62 4.32 -32.35
N LYS A 22 11.76 3.70 -32.70
CA LYS A 22 12.68 3.08 -31.73
C LYS A 22 13.31 4.10 -30.78
N TYR A 23 13.65 5.30 -31.24
CA TYR A 23 14.12 6.37 -30.37
C TYR A 23 13.00 6.87 -29.43
N PHE A 24 11.76 6.95 -29.91
CA PHE A 24 10.62 7.36 -29.10
C PHE A 24 10.25 6.32 -28.04
N GLU A 25 10.29 5.02 -28.38
CA GLU A 25 10.15 3.93 -27.40
C GLU A 25 11.26 3.94 -26.35
N ARG A 26 12.53 4.15 -26.76
CA ARG A 26 13.65 4.28 -25.81
C ARG A 26 13.54 5.52 -24.94
N LEU A 27 13.05 6.64 -25.49
CA LEU A 27 12.82 7.89 -24.76
C LEU A 27 11.68 7.73 -23.74
N LEU A 28 10.58 7.07 -24.11
CA LEU A 28 9.48 6.73 -23.20
C LEU A 28 9.93 5.80 -22.08
N LEU A 29 10.78 4.81 -22.38
CA LEU A 29 11.40 3.95 -21.36
C LEU A 29 12.31 4.77 -20.43
N LEU A 30 13.07 5.73 -20.95
CA LEU A 30 13.92 6.62 -20.15
C LEU A 30 13.10 7.54 -19.24
N PHE A 31 12.02 8.16 -19.75
CA PHE A 31 11.14 9.01 -18.95
C PHE A 31 10.38 8.19 -17.88
N GLY A 32 9.95 6.97 -18.22
CA GLY A 32 9.37 6.04 -17.25
C GLY A 32 10.36 5.66 -16.14
N LEU A 33 11.63 5.46 -16.49
CA LEU A 33 12.69 5.15 -15.52
C LEU A 33 13.01 6.35 -14.61
N VAL A 34 13.07 7.57 -15.14
CA VAL A 34 13.35 8.79 -14.35
C VAL A 34 12.21 9.10 -13.38
N ALA A 35 10.95 8.92 -13.79
CA ALA A 35 9.80 9.06 -12.89
C ALA A 35 9.85 8.03 -11.75
N LEU A 36 10.32 6.81 -12.03
CA LEU A 36 10.54 5.78 -11.02
C LEU A 36 11.70 6.11 -10.06
N LEU A 37 12.80 6.71 -10.56
CA LEU A 37 13.96 7.08 -9.75
C LEU A 37 13.68 8.22 -8.77
N THR A 38 12.92 9.22 -9.19
CA THR A 38 12.48 10.30 -8.27
C THR A 38 11.42 9.85 -7.26
N SER A 39 10.88 8.63 -7.41
CA SER A 39 9.88 8.07 -6.50
C SER A 39 10.48 7.33 -5.30
N VAL A 40 11.80 7.15 -5.25
CA VAL A 40 12.52 6.57 -4.10
C VAL A 40 12.64 7.61 -2.98
N ILE A 41 11.48 8.06 -2.47
CA ILE A 41 11.44 8.58 -1.11
C ILE A 41 11.41 7.33 -0.22
N PRO A 42 12.39 7.16 0.67
CA PRO A 42 12.38 6.07 1.64
C PRO A 42 11.03 6.05 2.36
N CYS A 43 10.36 4.89 2.40
CA CYS A 43 9.08 4.77 3.13
C CYS A 43 9.28 5.10 4.63
N SER A 44 10.52 4.97 5.13
CA SER A 44 10.96 5.39 6.45
C SER A 44 10.73 6.87 6.78
N LEU A 45 10.60 7.75 5.78
CA LEU A 45 10.32 9.19 6.02
C LEU A 45 8.86 9.47 6.42
N LEU A 46 7.94 8.51 6.24
CA LEU A 46 6.56 8.64 6.73
C LEU A 46 6.33 7.99 8.10
N VAL A 47 7.30 7.22 8.59
CA VAL A 47 7.17 6.49 9.87
C VAL A 47 7.95 7.18 11.00
N ALA A 48 8.84 8.13 10.67
CA ALA A 48 9.68 8.81 11.66
C ALA A 48 9.10 10.14 12.19
N ASP A 49 7.99 10.64 11.65
CA ASP A 49 7.29 11.77 12.26
C ASP A 49 6.62 11.28 13.53
N SER A 50 7.18 11.70 14.67
CA SER A 50 6.73 11.53 16.05
C SER A 50 5.60 10.50 16.20
N VAL A 51 5.93 9.35 16.79
CA VAL A 51 4.94 8.57 17.56
C VAL A 51 4.06 9.60 18.24
N ASP A 52 2.73 9.46 18.14
CA ASP A 52 1.82 10.49 18.64
C ASP A 52 2.10 10.69 20.15
N ASP A 53 3.03 11.61 20.46
CA ASP A 53 3.84 11.57 21.69
C ASP A 53 2.92 11.88 22.86
N GLU A 54 1.91 12.69 22.61
CA GLU A 54 0.79 12.96 23.52
C GLU A 54 0.01 11.68 23.88
N LEU A 55 -0.25 10.80 22.91
CA LEU A 55 -0.99 9.55 23.15
C LEU A 55 -0.14 8.52 23.91
N MET A 56 1.17 8.53 23.69
CA MET A 56 2.12 7.74 24.49
C MET A 56 2.32 8.31 25.89
N GLU A 57 2.43 9.64 26.03
CA GLU A 57 2.61 10.32 27.32
C GLU A 57 1.42 10.05 28.24
N ASP A 58 0.20 10.06 27.70
CA ASP A 58 -1.01 9.70 28.44
C ASP A 58 -0.98 8.24 28.93
N LEU A 59 -0.37 7.32 28.18
CA LEU A 59 -0.19 5.94 28.62
C LEU A 59 0.91 5.80 29.68
N GLU A 60 2.02 6.52 29.53
CA GLU A 60 3.14 6.46 30.47
C GLU A 60 2.73 6.98 31.86
N LYS A 61 1.81 7.95 31.94
CA LYS A 61 1.22 8.42 33.21
C LYS A 61 0.38 7.36 33.94
N ASP A 62 -0.20 6.40 33.21
CA ASP A 62 -1.02 5.30 33.76
C ASP A 62 -0.19 4.02 34.05
N GLN A 63 1.07 3.97 33.60
CA GLN A 63 1.99 2.85 33.82
C GLN A 63 2.86 3.10 35.05
N GLY A 64 2.30 2.85 36.24
CA GLY A 64 3.12 2.54 37.40
C GLY A 64 4.09 1.40 37.05
N LYS A 65 5.37 1.51 37.45
CA LYS A 65 6.47 0.59 37.14
C LYS A 65 6.12 -0.89 37.43
N GLU A 66 5.44 -1.57 36.52
CA GLU A 66 5.20 -3.01 36.62
C GLU A 66 6.37 -3.78 36.01
N ASN A 67 6.89 -4.72 36.80
CA ASN A 67 7.93 -5.65 36.39
C ASN A 67 7.37 -6.60 35.32
N LEU A 68 7.71 -6.35 34.05
CA LEU A 68 7.43 -7.23 32.92
C LEU A 68 8.22 -8.55 33.10
N LYS A 69 7.65 -9.52 33.81
CA LYS A 69 8.13 -10.91 33.88
C LYS A 69 6.99 -11.85 33.54
N ASP A 70 6.66 -11.92 32.26
CA ASP A 70 6.10 -13.16 31.74
C ASP A 70 6.49 -13.33 30.28
N LEU A 71 7.41 -14.28 30.05
CA LEU A 71 7.89 -14.65 28.73
C LEU A 71 7.27 -16.01 28.40
N THR A 72 5.99 -16.00 28.04
CA THR A 72 5.46 -17.14 27.28
C THR A 72 6.23 -17.22 25.96
N PRO A 73 6.53 -18.44 25.46
CA PRO A 73 7.22 -18.57 24.19
C PRO A 73 6.37 -17.93 23.09
N LYS A 74 6.90 -16.86 22.48
CA LYS A 74 6.27 -16.23 21.32
C LYS A 74 6.15 -17.27 20.22
N LYS A 75 4.91 -17.56 19.80
CA LYS A 75 4.67 -18.36 18.59
C LYS A 75 5.37 -17.68 17.41
N ASP A 76 5.90 -18.47 16.47
CA ASP A 76 6.50 -17.93 15.25
C ASP A 76 5.38 -17.51 14.27
N PHE A 77 5.47 -16.30 13.71
CA PHE A 77 4.50 -15.76 12.74
C PHE A 77 4.21 -16.75 11.60
N GLU A 78 5.24 -17.43 11.08
CA GLU A 78 5.13 -18.33 9.93
C GLU A 78 4.36 -19.63 10.25
N THR A 79 4.17 -19.92 11.54
CA THR A 79 3.46 -21.12 12.03
C THR A 79 2.04 -20.82 12.49
N LEU A 80 1.59 -19.58 12.38
CA LEU A 80 0.24 -19.19 12.81
C LEU A 80 -0.82 -19.82 11.90
N ASN A 81 -1.77 -20.50 12.53
CA ASN A 81 -2.99 -20.95 11.87
C ASN A 81 -3.91 -19.72 11.65
N PRO A 82 -4.37 -19.45 10.41
CA PRO A 82 -5.23 -18.31 10.13
C PRO A 82 -6.52 -18.25 10.96
N LYS A 83 -7.08 -19.42 11.31
CA LYS A 83 -8.28 -19.50 12.14
C LYS A 83 -8.01 -19.09 13.59
N GLU A 84 -6.95 -19.64 14.20
CA GLU A 84 -6.53 -19.27 15.57
C GLU A 84 -6.16 -17.78 15.63
N TYR A 85 -5.48 -17.30 14.60
CA TYR A 85 -5.15 -15.88 14.48
C TYR A 85 -6.43 -15.05 14.45
N SER A 86 -7.36 -15.33 13.53
CA SER A 86 -8.65 -14.63 13.46
C SER A 86 -9.42 -14.62 14.80
N GLU A 87 -9.51 -15.76 15.47
CA GLU A 87 -10.23 -15.89 16.74
C GLU A 87 -9.59 -15.04 17.85
N SER A 88 -8.26 -15.11 18.00
CA SER A 88 -7.53 -14.31 19.00
C SER A 88 -7.66 -12.81 18.73
N ARG A 89 -7.58 -12.39 17.47
CA ARG A 89 -7.73 -10.98 17.09
C ARG A 89 -9.16 -10.50 17.29
N GLN A 90 -10.17 -11.27 16.92
CA GLN A 90 -11.56 -10.88 17.04
C GLN A 90 -12.00 -10.73 18.50
N ALA A 91 -11.47 -11.55 19.40
CA ALA A 91 -11.76 -11.46 20.84
C ALA A 91 -11.35 -10.10 21.44
N VAL A 92 -10.21 -9.55 21.00
CA VAL A 92 -9.63 -8.32 21.55
C VAL A 92 -10.02 -7.07 20.76
N TYR A 93 -10.03 -7.15 19.43
CA TYR A 93 -10.07 -5.97 18.53
C TYR A 93 -11.38 -5.80 17.75
N SER A 94 -12.46 -6.46 18.16
CA SER A 94 -13.77 -6.34 17.50
C SER A 94 -14.31 -4.91 17.41
N LYS A 95 -13.92 -4.03 18.34
CA LYS A 95 -14.41 -2.63 18.47
C LYS A 95 -13.55 -1.58 17.76
N ARG A 96 -12.56 -1.98 16.95
CA ARG A 96 -11.70 -1.04 16.21
C ARG A 96 -12.53 -0.05 15.37
N PRO A 97 -12.15 1.25 15.35
CA PRO A 97 -12.73 2.19 14.40
C PRO A 97 -12.24 1.85 12.98
N ARG A 98 -13.18 1.63 12.05
CA ARG A 98 -12.89 1.24 10.66
C ARG A 98 -13.51 2.23 9.68
N PRO A 99 -12.93 3.44 9.51
CA PRO A 99 -13.44 4.42 8.56
C PRO A 99 -13.34 3.88 7.12
N ALA A 100 -14.34 4.12 6.27
CA ALA A 100 -14.36 3.59 4.90
C ALA A 100 -13.34 4.26 3.97
N ASP A 101 -13.08 5.55 4.22
CA ASP A 101 -12.16 6.41 3.47
C ASP A 101 -10.71 6.38 3.99
N LEU A 102 -10.44 5.55 5.00
CA LEU A 102 -9.15 5.48 5.71
C LEU A 102 -8.76 6.77 6.48
N GLU A 103 -9.71 7.68 6.75
CA GLU A 103 -9.48 8.82 7.63
C GLU A 103 -9.74 8.44 9.10
N PHE A 104 -8.67 8.21 9.85
CA PHE A 104 -8.79 7.84 11.25
C PHE A 104 -9.03 9.05 12.16
N ASN A 105 -10.19 9.07 12.82
CA ASN A 105 -10.46 10.05 13.88
C ASN A 105 -9.65 9.71 15.14
N ARG A 106 -8.72 10.60 15.53
CA ARG A 106 -7.82 10.44 16.67
C ARG A 106 -8.55 10.12 17.98
N GLU A 107 -9.61 10.84 18.30
CA GLU A 107 -10.38 10.65 19.55
C GLU A 107 -11.03 9.26 19.62
N LYS A 108 -11.60 8.79 18.50
CA LYS A 108 -12.17 7.43 18.44
C LYS A 108 -11.11 6.36 18.62
N VAL A 109 -9.92 6.56 18.05
CA VAL A 109 -8.79 5.62 18.24
C VAL A 109 -8.28 5.65 19.67
N LYS A 110 -8.09 6.83 20.27
CA LYS A 110 -7.69 7.00 21.67
C LYS A 110 -8.67 6.29 22.60
N ALA A 111 -9.97 6.49 22.42
CA ALA A 111 -11.01 5.81 23.19
C ALA A 111 -10.94 4.28 23.05
N HIS A 112 -10.69 3.77 21.85
CA HIS A 112 -10.50 2.34 21.60
C HIS A 112 -9.24 1.80 22.31
N VAL A 113 -8.09 2.46 22.17
CA VAL A 113 -6.83 2.05 22.79
C VAL A 113 -6.96 2.00 24.32
N LEU A 114 -7.60 3.00 24.93
CA LEU A 114 -7.80 3.02 26.39
C LEU A 114 -8.70 1.88 26.88
N ALA A 115 -9.62 1.40 26.04
CA ALA A 115 -10.49 0.27 26.36
C ALA A 115 -9.79 -1.10 26.26
N LEU A 116 -8.59 -1.18 25.67
CA LEU A 116 -7.81 -2.41 25.56
C LEU A 116 -7.07 -2.74 26.88
N PRO A 117 -6.76 -4.03 27.11
CA PRO A 117 -5.81 -4.46 28.14
C PRO A 117 -4.48 -3.71 28.00
N LYS A 118 -3.82 -3.38 29.12
CA LYS A 118 -2.64 -2.50 29.17
C LYS A 118 -1.51 -3.02 28.28
N GLU A 119 -1.32 -4.33 28.26
CA GLU A 119 -0.33 -5.07 27.49
C GLU A 119 -0.51 -4.89 25.97
N ASN A 120 -1.74 -4.68 25.47
CA ASN A 120 -2.02 -4.50 24.04
C ASN A 120 -1.95 -3.04 23.59
N ARG A 121 -1.97 -2.06 24.51
CA ARG A 121 -2.12 -0.64 24.14
C ARG A 121 -0.96 -0.14 23.29
N LYS A 122 0.28 -0.50 23.65
CA LYS A 122 1.48 -0.05 22.95
C LYS A 122 1.50 -0.54 21.49
N SER A 123 1.28 -1.84 21.27
CA SER A 123 1.27 -2.40 19.91
C SER A 123 0.12 -1.82 19.08
N GLU A 124 -1.04 -1.56 19.70
CA GLU A 124 -2.17 -0.93 18.99
C GLU A 124 -1.87 0.51 18.56
N ILE A 125 -1.15 1.29 19.38
CA ILE A 125 -0.71 2.63 19.01
C ILE A 125 0.29 2.59 17.86
N GLU A 126 1.25 1.66 17.89
CA GLU A 126 2.20 1.49 16.80
C GLU A 126 1.50 1.14 15.48
N ARG A 127 0.48 0.26 15.53
CA ARG A 127 -0.38 -0.04 14.37
C ARG A 127 -1.12 1.20 13.90
N TYR A 128 -1.74 1.96 14.81
CA TYR A 128 -2.42 3.21 14.45
C TYR A 128 -1.49 4.23 13.79
N ASN A 129 -0.30 4.45 14.36
CA ASN A 129 0.68 5.39 13.81
C ASN A 129 1.10 5.03 12.39
N ARG A 130 1.16 3.74 12.06
CA ARG A 130 1.40 3.28 10.69
C ARG A 130 0.21 3.55 9.76
N LEU A 131 -1.03 3.54 10.27
CA LEU A 131 -2.25 3.73 9.48
C LEU A 131 -2.74 5.18 9.38
N LYS A 132 -2.40 6.08 10.33
CA LYS A 132 -3.00 7.43 10.42
C LYS A 132 -2.82 8.32 9.17
N GLY A 133 -1.80 8.04 8.35
CA GLY A 133 -1.52 8.74 7.08
C GLY A 133 -1.63 7.85 5.84
N ILE A 134 -2.29 6.69 5.94
CA ILE A 134 -2.29 5.67 4.88
C ILE A 134 -2.97 6.15 3.59
N ARG A 135 -4.00 6.98 3.68
CA ARG A 135 -4.67 7.54 2.49
C ARG A 135 -3.74 8.49 1.74
N ASP A 136 -3.09 9.40 2.44
CA ASP A 136 -2.17 10.36 1.83
C ASP A 136 -0.98 9.62 1.19
N TYR A 137 -0.57 8.50 1.79
CA TYR A 137 0.41 7.62 1.19
C TYR A 137 -0.07 7.04 -0.14
N LEU A 138 -1.30 6.50 -0.19
CA LEU A 138 -1.89 5.97 -1.43
C LEU A 138 -2.08 7.06 -2.49
N VAL A 139 -2.49 8.28 -2.10
CA VAL A 139 -2.58 9.43 -3.02
C VAL A 139 -1.22 9.66 -3.69
N ARG A 140 -0.14 9.76 -2.91
CA ARG A 140 1.22 9.97 -3.45
C ARG A 140 1.67 8.84 -4.38
N LEU A 141 1.31 7.59 -4.08
CA LEU A 141 1.60 6.44 -4.96
C LEU A 141 0.85 6.57 -6.29
N LEU A 142 -0.45 6.87 -6.23
CA LEU A 142 -1.33 6.98 -7.41
C LEU A 142 -1.04 8.22 -8.27
N GLU A 143 -0.56 9.31 -7.68
CA GLU A 143 -0.11 10.51 -8.41
C GLU A 143 1.11 10.22 -9.27
N ARG A 144 2.04 9.40 -8.77
CA ARG A 144 3.29 9.08 -9.46
C ARG A 144 3.14 7.94 -10.45
N THR A 145 2.34 6.94 -10.09
CA THR A 145 2.19 5.72 -10.87
C THR A 145 0.71 5.37 -10.98
N PRO A 146 0.12 5.47 -12.18
CA PRO A 146 -1.26 5.04 -12.41
C PRO A 146 -1.46 3.58 -12.00
N TYR A 147 -2.63 3.29 -11.41
CA TYR A 147 -3.05 1.92 -11.16
C TYR A 147 -3.74 1.38 -12.41
N ASP A 148 -3.06 0.47 -13.11
CA ASP A 148 -3.46 -0.13 -14.38
C ASP A 148 -3.61 -1.65 -14.29
N SER A 149 -4.06 -2.15 -13.14
CA SER A 149 -4.28 -3.58 -12.94
C SER A 149 -5.36 -4.15 -13.87
N LYS A 150 -5.10 -5.34 -14.41
CA LYS A 150 -6.08 -6.14 -15.18
C LYS A 150 -7.28 -6.55 -14.32
N GLU A 151 -7.15 -6.50 -12.99
CA GLU A 151 -8.24 -6.82 -12.07
C GLU A 151 -9.31 -5.73 -11.97
N GLY A 152 -9.10 -4.57 -12.59
CA GLY A 152 -10.00 -3.43 -12.54
C GLY A 152 -10.09 -2.80 -11.16
N VAL A 153 -11.01 -1.84 -11.02
CA VAL A 153 -11.27 -1.11 -9.77
C VAL A 153 -12.60 -1.56 -9.20
N LEU A 154 -12.59 -1.94 -7.93
CA LEU A 154 -13.77 -2.22 -7.13
C LEU A 154 -14.30 -0.91 -6.52
N PHE A 155 -15.62 -0.77 -6.47
CA PHE A 155 -16.30 0.31 -5.76
C PHE A 155 -17.66 -0.19 -5.27
N VAL A 156 -18.14 0.36 -4.16
CA VAL A 156 -19.48 0.17 -3.64
C VAL A 156 -20.42 1.07 -4.44
N ASN A 157 -21.49 0.51 -4.99
CA ASN A 157 -22.48 1.28 -5.71
C ASN A 157 -23.56 1.84 -4.77
N LYS A 158 -24.48 2.65 -5.30
CA LYS A 158 -25.58 3.27 -4.52
C LYS A 158 -26.48 2.27 -3.79
N ASN A 159 -26.49 0.99 -4.20
CA ASN A 159 -27.26 -0.06 -3.56
C ASN A 159 -26.45 -0.81 -2.48
N GLY A 160 -25.22 -0.37 -2.17
CA GLY A 160 -24.33 -1.04 -1.23
C GLY A 160 -23.58 -2.25 -1.81
N ASN A 161 -23.79 -2.58 -3.08
CA ASN A 161 -23.16 -3.74 -3.70
C ASN A 161 -21.78 -3.41 -4.27
N ILE A 162 -20.80 -4.29 -4.06
CA ILE A 162 -19.48 -4.18 -4.68
C ILE A 162 -19.62 -4.43 -6.18
N SER A 163 -19.18 -3.45 -6.97
CA SER A 163 -19.15 -3.50 -8.43
C SER A 163 -17.70 -3.37 -8.91
N LYS A 164 -17.38 -3.98 -10.04
CA LYS A 164 -16.06 -3.92 -10.67
C LYS A 164 -16.13 -3.18 -12.00
N LYS A 165 -15.15 -2.32 -12.28
CA LYS A 165 -15.00 -1.68 -13.58
C LYS A 165 -13.55 -1.70 -14.06
N ASN A 166 -13.36 -2.14 -15.30
CA ASN A 166 -12.04 -2.13 -15.93
C ASN A 166 -11.66 -0.72 -16.36
N GLY A 167 -10.42 -0.34 -16.12
CA GLY A 167 -9.88 0.97 -16.43
C GLY A 167 -8.59 1.24 -15.68
N ILE A 168 -8.07 2.46 -15.85
CA ILE A 168 -6.85 2.94 -15.21
C ILE A 168 -7.23 4.03 -14.21
N VAL A 169 -6.77 3.93 -12.97
CA VAL A 169 -6.81 5.08 -12.05
C VAL A 169 -5.67 6.00 -12.48
N ALA A 170 -6.03 7.07 -13.18
CA ALA A 170 -5.07 7.95 -13.83
C ALA A 170 -4.61 9.11 -12.94
N LEU A 171 -5.38 9.42 -11.90
CA LEU A 171 -5.11 10.49 -10.94
C LEU A 171 -5.85 10.18 -9.65
N ALA A 172 -5.27 10.57 -8.52
CA ALA A 172 -5.93 10.61 -7.21
C ALA A 172 -5.61 11.94 -6.53
N ASN A 173 -6.50 12.38 -5.66
CA ASN A 173 -6.26 13.47 -4.71
C ASN A 173 -6.94 13.14 -3.38
N GLU A 174 -6.92 14.05 -2.42
CA GLU A 174 -7.51 13.86 -1.09
C GLU A 174 -9.01 13.51 -1.09
N ARG A 175 -9.75 13.89 -2.14
CA ARG A 175 -11.21 13.71 -2.21
C ARG A 175 -11.66 12.52 -3.04
N TYR A 176 -11.01 12.29 -4.17
CA TYR A 176 -11.45 11.27 -5.12
C TYR A 176 -10.32 10.74 -6.01
N LEU A 177 -10.62 9.61 -6.65
CA LEU A 177 -9.83 8.99 -7.70
C LEU A 177 -10.51 9.20 -9.06
N ILE A 178 -9.72 9.34 -10.13
CA ILE A 178 -10.22 9.44 -11.51
C ILE A 178 -9.97 8.11 -12.23
N LEU A 179 -11.04 7.34 -12.45
CA LEU A 179 -11.03 6.12 -13.25
C LEU A 179 -11.28 6.45 -14.73
N ARG A 180 -10.30 6.19 -15.59
CA ARG A 180 -10.43 6.25 -17.05
C ARG A 180 -10.75 4.87 -17.60
N THR A 181 -11.86 4.75 -18.31
CA THR A 181 -12.26 3.50 -18.97
C THR A 181 -11.77 3.46 -20.41
N SER A 182 -11.65 2.28 -21.01
CA SER A 182 -11.25 2.10 -22.41
C SER A 182 -12.17 2.81 -23.42
N SER A 183 -13.45 2.99 -23.07
CA SER A 183 -14.38 3.86 -23.82
C SER A 183 -13.92 5.32 -23.66
N HIS A 184 -13.41 5.89 -24.75
CA HIS A 184 -12.59 7.12 -24.84
C HIS A 184 -13.23 8.42 -24.28
N SER A 185 -14.44 8.42 -23.73
CA SER A 185 -15.16 9.66 -23.41
C SER A 185 -15.65 9.81 -21.97
N LYS A 186 -15.51 8.82 -21.07
CA LYS A 186 -16.05 8.93 -19.72
C LYS A 186 -15.06 8.56 -18.62
N SER A 187 -14.37 9.56 -18.09
CA SER A 187 -13.75 9.45 -16.77
C SER A 187 -14.82 9.43 -15.69
N ARG A 188 -14.67 8.56 -14.68
CA ARG A 188 -15.52 8.56 -13.49
C ARG A 188 -14.70 9.03 -12.29
N LYS A 189 -15.28 9.92 -11.48
CA LYS A 189 -14.79 10.22 -10.13
C LYS A 189 -15.32 9.14 -9.19
N ILE A 190 -14.44 8.61 -8.35
CA ILE A 190 -14.76 7.63 -7.31
C ILE A 190 -14.27 8.22 -5.99
N GLU A 191 -15.16 8.43 -5.04
CA GLU A 191 -14.80 8.92 -3.71
C GLU A 191 -14.10 7.83 -2.91
N TRP A 192 -13.31 8.20 -1.90
CA TRP A 192 -12.56 7.23 -1.11
C TRP A 192 -13.47 6.29 -0.30
N ASP A 193 -14.59 6.79 0.23
CA ASP A 193 -15.59 5.98 0.93
C ASP A 193 -16.41 5.06 0.00
N GLU A 194 -16.41 5.31 -1.31
CA GLU A 194 -16.94 4.37 -2.31
C GLU A 194 -16.01 3.17 -2.54
N LEU A 195 -14.78 3.16 -2.02
CA LEU A 195 -13.87 2.03 -2.21
C LEU A 195 -14.05 0.98 -1.10
N PRO A 196 -14.33 -0.29 -1.45
CA PRO A 196 -14.32 -1.36 -0.45
C PRO A 196 -12.87 -1.63 0.00
N ILE A 197 -12.71 -2.21 1.19
CA ILE A 197 -11.37 -2.48 1.77
C ILE A 197 -10.47 -3.33 0.84
N GLU A 198 -11.10 -4.23 0.09
CA GLU A 198 -10.48 -5.06 -0.94
C GLU A 198 -9.78 -4.26 -2.02
N GLN A 199 -10.24 -3.05 -2.33
CA GLN A 199 -9.60 -2.22 -3.33
C GLN A 199 -8.29 -1.62 -2.81
N TYR A 200 -8.22 -1.27 -1.52
CA TYR A 200 -6.99 -0.80 -0.90
C TYR A 200 -5.93 -1.90 -0.85
N GLU A 201 -6.33 -3.14 -0.52
CA GLU A 201 -5.45 -4.32 -0.61
C GLU A 201 -4.81 -4.44 -1.99
N ARG A 202 -5.63 -4.29 -3.04
CA ARG A 202 -5.16 -4.37 -4.43
C ARG A 202 -4.22 -3.23 -4.80
N PHE A 203 -4.43 -2.02 -4.27
CA PHE A 203 -3.49 -0.92 -4.46
C PHE A 203 -2.13 -1.27 -3.85
N PHE A 204 -2.10 -1.68 -2.58
CA PHE A 204 -0.86 -2.06 -1.93
C PHE A 204 -0.15 -3.22 -2.63
N GLU A 205 -0.87 -4.29 -2.97
CA GLU A 205 -0.30 -5.44 -3.67
C GLU A 205 0.31 -5.03 -5.01
N PHE A 206 -0.40 -4.21 -5.78
CA PHE A 206 0.08 -3.70 -7.06
C PHE A 206 1.36 -2.87 -6.90
N PHE A 207 1.37 -1.88 -6.00
CA PHE A 207 2.53 -0.99 -5.83
C PHE A 207 3.73 -1.71 -5.23
N ALA A 208 3.53 -2.55 -4.20
CA ALA A 208 4.59 -3.35 -3.59
C ALA A 208 5.20 -4.33 -4.61
N SER A 209 4.37 -5.04 -5.39
CA SER A 209 4.84 -5.95 -6.44
C SER A 209 5.60 -5.20 -7.54
N LYS A 210 5.06 -4.05 -7.98
CA LYS A 210 5.70 -3.22 -9.02
C LYS A 210 7.05 -2.71 -8.55
N ARG A 211 7.15 -2.24 -7.29
CA ARG A 211 8.42 -1.82 -6.68
C ARG A 211 9.41 -2.97 -6.58
N ALA A 212 8.98 -4.15 -6.10
CA ALA A 212 9.82 -5.34 -6.01
C ALA A 212 10.30 -5.84 -7.40
N ALA A 213 9.57 -5.57 -8.47
CA ALA A 213 9.95 -5.94 -9.83
C ALA A 213 10.99 -5.00 -10.46
N VAL A 214 11.23 -3.81 -9.90
CA VAL A 214 12.22 -2.86 -10.42
C VAL A 214 13.62 -3.50 -10.36
N SER A 215 14.29 -3.54 -11.51
CA SER A 215 15.72 -3.85 -11.59
C SER A 215 16.52 -2.69 -10.99
N ALA A 216 17.69 -2.97 -10.41
CA ALA A 216 18.49 -2.01 -9.67
C ALA A 216 18.52 -0.63 -10.33
N ALA A 217 18.02 0.36 -9.59
CA ALA A 217 18.03 1.76 -9.96
C ALA A 217 19.44 2.34 -9.70
N PRO A 218 19.95 3.29 -10.51
CA PRO A 218 21.20 3.97 -10.18
C PRO A 218 21.16 4.54 -8.76
N GLY A 219 22.08 4.09 -7.90
CA GLY A 219 22.21 4.54 -6.52
C GLY A 219 21.32 3.86 -5.48
N VAL A 220 20.48 2.87 -5.85
CA VAL A 220 19.62 2.14 -4.91
C VAL A 220 19.85 0.64 -5.07
N SER A 221 20.23 -0.03 -3.98
CA SER A 221 20.51 -1.47 -4.01
C SER A 221 19.23 -2.29 -4.17
N LYS A 222 19.37 -3.55 -4.61
CA LYS A 222 18.20 -4.44 -4.74
C LYS A 222 17.60 -4.74 -3.36
N GLU A 223 18.44 -4.82 -2.34
CA GLU A 223 18.06 -5.02 -0.95
C GLU A 223 17.20 -3.85 -0.44
N GLU A 224 17.57 -2.61 -0.76
CA GLU A 224 16.80 -1.42 -0.39
C GLU A 224 15.45 -1.35 -1.13
N ILE A 225 15.43 -1.70 -2.42
CA ILE A 225 14.17 -1.83 -3.19
C ILE A 225 13.25 -2.87 -2.55
N ASN A 226 13.79 -4.05 -2.23
CA ASN A 226 13.04 -5.14 -1.60
C ASN A 226 12.55 -4.77 -0.19
N LYS A 227 13.38 -4.06 0.59
CA LYS A 227 12.99 -3.54 1.91
C LYS A 227 11.82 -2.57 1.80
N ASN A 228 11.88 -1.59 0.90
CA ASN A 228 10.77 -0.64 0.70
C ASN A 228 9.48 -1.36 0.25
N ALA A 229 9.58 -2.36 -0.64
CA ALA A 229 8.42 -3.16 -1.05
C ALA A 229 7.88 -4.03 0.09
N ALA A 230 8.75 -4.57 0.95
CA ALA A 230 8.36 -5.29 2.15
C ALA A 230 7.63 -4.37 3.15
N GLU A 231 8.10 -3.13 3.36
CA GLU A 231 7.42 -2.15 4.21
C GLU A 231 6.00 -1.80 3.70
N ASP A 232 5.82 -1.71 2.38
CA ASP A 232 4.49 -1.57 1.76
C ASP A 232 3.59 -2.77 2.10
N TYR A 233 4.11 -4.00 2.04
CA TYR A 233 3.39 -5.19 2.44
C TYR A 233 3.09 -5.24 3.94
N ILE A 234 3.99 -4.81 4.83
CA ILE A 234 3.68 -4.76 6.27
C ILE A 234 2.57 -3.75 6.54
N THR A 235 2.59 -2.60 5.86
CA THR A 235 1.51 -1.59 5.97
C THR A 235 0.17 -2.17 5.52
N ALA A 236 0.15 -2.90 4.39
CA ALA A 236 -1.03 -3.61 3.93
C ALA A 236 -1.49 -4.68 4.94
N ALA A 237 -0.56 -5.42 5.56
CA ALA A 237 -0.87 -6.44 6.55
C ALA A 237 -1.54 -5.83 7.80
N VAL A 238 -0.98 -4.74 8.33
CA VAL A 238 -1.55 -4.02 9.48
C VAL A 238 -2.93 -3.45 9.14
N MET A 239 -3.11 -2.90 7.94
CA MET A 239 -4.42 -2.45 7.46
C MET A 239 -5.42 -3.61 7.40
N CYS A 240 -5.05 -4.74 6.80
CA CYS A 240 -5.91 -5.91 6.74
C CYS A 240 -6.31 -6.41 8.14
N ASP A 241 -5.37 -6.52 9.07
CA ASP A 241 -5.66 -6.91 10.46
C ASP A 241 -6.61 -5.90 11.14
N TRP A 242 -6.38 -4.60 10.94
CA TRP A 242 -7.22 -3.55 11.50
C TRP A 242 -8.69 -3.67 11.05
N TYR A 243 -8.90 -4.02 9.78
CA TYR A 243 -10.22 -4.19 9.17
C TYR A 243 -10.79 -5.60 9.31
N GLY A 244 -10.14 -6.50 10.06
CA GLY A 244 -10.63 -7.85 10.34
C GLY A 244 -10.41 -8.86 9.20
N ARG A 245 -9.51 -8.55 8.26
CA ARG A 245 -9.15 -9.42 7.13
C ARG A 245 -7.89 -10.22 7.45
N TYR A 246 -7.99 -11.05 8.47
CA TYR A 246 -6.84 -11.69 9.11
C TYR A 246 -6.05 -12.61 8.19
N GLU A 247 -6.71 -13.38 7.31
CA GLU A 247 -6.02 -14.21 6.31
C GLU A 247 -5.14 -13.38 5.37
N LYS A 248 -5.66 -12.22 4.93
CA LYS A 248 -4.92 -11.27 4.08
C LYS A 248 -3.80 -10.57 4.84
N ALA A 249 -3.97 -10.32 6.14
CA ALA A 249 -2.91 -9.80 6.98
C ALA A 249 -1.73 -10.78 7.04
N LEU A 250 -2.00 -12.07 7.24
CA LEU A 250 -0.97 -13.12 7.24
C LEU A 250 -0.30 -13.26 5.87
N ASP A 251 -1.07 -13.26 4.77
CA ASP A 251 -0.51 -13.31 3.40
C ASP A 251 0.46 -12.15 3.13
N PHE A 252 0.07 -10.91 3.44
CA PHE A 252 0.94 -9.76 3.25
C PHE A 252 2.16 -9.77 4.19
N GLY A 253 1.99 -10.19 5.45
CA GLY A 253 3.13 -10.39 6.35
C GLY A 253 4.13 -11.40 5.80
N GLY A 254 3.65 -12.54 5.29
CA GLY A 254 4.51 -13.56 4.67
C GLY A 254 5.22 -13.05 3.41
N LYS A 255 4.54 -12.27 2.56
CA LYS A 255 5.16 -11.61 1.39
C LYS A 255 6.27 -10.64 1.80
N ALA A 256 6.07 -9.87 2.87
CA ALA A 256 7.10 -8.97 3.41
C ALA A 256 8.34 -9.75 3.86
N LEU A 257 8.17 -10.83 4.64
CA LEU A 257 9.28 -11.66 5.13
C LEU A 257 10.04 -12.37 4.00
N LYS A 258 9.33 -12.81 2.96
CA LYS A 258 9.95 -13.39 1.76
C LYS A 258 10.86 -12.40 1.03
N LEU A 259 10.49 -11.11 1.01
CA LEU A 259 11.30 -10.06 0.37
C LEU A 259 12.44 -9.57 1.27
N CYS A 260 12.20 -9.47 2.57
CA CYS A 260 13.16 -8.96 3.54
C CYS A 260 13.02 -9.67 4.89
N PRO A 261 13.70 -10.83 5.10
CA PRO A 261 13.61 -11.59 6.35
C PRO A 261 14.01 -10.80 7.61
N ASN A 262 14.87 -9.80 7.46
CA ASN A 262 15.32 -8.94 8.57
C ASN A 262 14.20 -8.10 9.18
N LEU A 263 13.04 -7.99 8.52
CA LEU A 263 11.86 -7.30 9.05
C LEU A 263 10.95 -8.23 9.91
N LYS A 264 11.37 -9.47 10.19
CA LYS A 264 10.64 -10.38 11.09
C LYS A 264 10.26 -9.76 12.44
N PRO A 265 11.16 -9.06 13.16
CA PRO A 265 10.78 -8.41 14.42
C PRO A 265 9.67 -7.38 14.26
N ASP A 266 9.63 -6.64 13.14
CA ASP A 266 8.59 -5.65 12.88
C ASP A 266 7.24 -6.31 12.55
N VAL A 267 7.25 -7.39 11.77
CA VAL A 267 6.04 -8.16 11.45
C VAL A 267 5.45 -8.78 12.72
N GLU A 268 6.28 -9.43 13.54
CA GLU A 268 5.84 -10.03 14.80
C GLU A 268 5.32 -8.96 15.76
N ARG A 269 6.06 -7.86 15.95
CA ARG A 269 5.64 -6.75 16.82
C ARG A 269 4.31 -6.13 16.39
N LEU A 270 4.05 -6.03 15.09
CA LEU A 270 2.88 -5.34 14.55
C LEU A 270 1.71 -6.24 14.22
N LEU A 271 1.87 -7.56 14.17
CA LEU A 271 0.79 -8.49 13.86
C LEU A 271 0.51 -9.46 15.01
N MET A 272 1.48 -9.69 15.89
CA MET A 272 1.35 -10.51 17.09
C MET A 272 1.29 -9.60 18.32
N ASP A 273 0.66 -10.09 19.38
CA ASP A 273 0.57 -9.40 20.67
C ASP A 273 1.50 -10.08 21.69
#